data_AF-A0A7S2K6M3-F1
#
_entry.id   AF-A0A7S2K6M3-F1
#
_cell.length_a   1.000
_cell.length_b   1.000
_cell.length_c   1.000
_cell.angle_alpha   90.00
_cell.angle_beta   90.00
_cell.angle_gamma   90.00
#
_symmetry.space_group_name_H-M   'P 1'
#
loop_
_entity.id
_entity.type
_entity.pdbx_description
1 polymer ?
#
loop_
_entity_poly.entity_id
_entity_poly.type
_entity_poly.pdbx_seq_one_letter_code
_entity_poly.pdbx_strand_id
1 'polypeptide(L)'
;GRQGRGRASVARSARKIVTDVQNEVPLRLASGSVESMDAFMADNAASVALQNLERMEDKPGAPGLKYCYLEPTDIGPFRTQMRMTIKVDLPESGRCEVNILNMENGNVDRSEE
;
A
#
# COMPACT_ATOMS: atom_id res chain seq x y z
N GLY A 1 -60.77 4.16 0.03
CA GLY A 1 -59.47 4.34 0.71
C GLY A 1 -58.36 3.95 -0.25
N ARG A 2 -57.42 4.86 -0.51
CA ARG A 2 -56.24 4.62 -1.37
C ARG A 2 -55.19 3.84 -0.58
N GLN A 3 -54.92 2.59 -0.96
CA GLN A 3 -53.76 1.84 -0.46
C GLN A 3 -52.53 2.21 -1.29
N GLY A 4 -51.55 2.81 -0.63
CA GLY A 4 -50.25 3.13 -1.20
C GLY A 4 -49.43 1.86 -1.45
N ARG A 5 -48.99 1.67 -2.70
CA ARG A 5 -47.97 0.68 -3.05
C ARG A 5 -46.61 1.17 -2.57
N GLY A 6 -46.09 0.55 -1.51
CA GLY A 6 -44.72 0.71 -1.06
C GLY A 6 -43.74 0.24 -2.15
N ARG A 7 -42.80 1.10 -2.51
CA ARG A 7 -41.60 0.73 -3.28
C ARG A 7 -40.72 -0.14 -2.38
N ALA A 8 -40.64 -1.43 -2.67
CA ALA A 8 -39.61 -2.28 -2.09
C ALA A 8 -38.24 -1.86 -2.68
N SER A 9 -37.42 -1.18 -1.89
CA SER A 9 -36.03 -0.92 -2.22
C SER A 9 -35.26 -2.23 -2.15
N VAL A 10 -34.87 -2.78 -3.30
CA VAL A 10 -33.96 -3.92 -3.37
C VAL A 10 -32.59 -3.43 -2.90
N ALA A 11 -32.26 -3.69 -1.64
CA ALA A 11 -30.92 -3.49 -1.12
C ALA A 11 -29.98 -4.45 -1.87
N ARG A 12 -29.23 -3.93 -2.85
CA ARG A 12 -28.11 -4.65 -3.46
C ARG A 12 -27.06 -4.85 -2.37
N SER A 13 -27.03 -6.03 -1.78
CA SER A 13 -25.91 -6.49 -0.96
C SER A 13 -24.66 -6.49 -1.84
N ALA A 14 -23.78 -5.50 -1.63
CA ALA A 14 -22.49 -5.46 -2.28
C ALA A 14 -21.68 -6.66 -1.80
N ARG A 15 -21.30 -7.55 -2.72
CA ARG A 15 -20.43 -8.68 -2.43
C ARG A 15 -19.06 -8.13 -2.03
N LYS A 16 -18.68 -8.29 -0.76
CA LYS A 16 -17.34 -7.97 -0.27
C LYS A 16 -16.41 -9.08 -0.75
N ILE A 17 -15.60 -8.79 -1.75
CA ILE A 17 -14.48 -9.64 -2.15
C ILE A 17 -13.34 -9.28 -1.20
N VAL A 18 -12.94 -10.23 -0.36
CA VAL A 18 -11.73 -10.12 0.46
C VAL A 18 -10.68 -10.96 -0.25
N THR A 19 -9.70 -10.29 -0.83
CA THR A 19 -8.56 -10.96 -1.48
C THR A 19 -7.45 -11.05 -0.44
N ASP A 20 -7.32 -12.20 0.21
CA ASP A 20 -6.16 -12.48 1.07
C ASP A 20 -4.99 -12.89 0.17
N VAL A 21 -4.01 -12.00 0.04
CA VAL A 21 -2.76 -12.27 -0.69
C VAL A 21 -1.68 -12.49 0.36
N GLN A 22 -1.17 -13.72 0.44
CA GLN A 22 -0.01 -14.07 1.25
C GLN A 22 1.24 -13.96 0.39
N ASN A 23 2.09 -12.98 0.68
CA ASN A 23 3.37 -12.79 0.01
C ASN A 23 4.49 -13.22 0.97
N GLU A 24 5.31 -14.20 0.57
CA GLU A 24 6.46 -14.65 1.34
C GLU A 24 7.74 -14.04 0.75
N VAL A 25 8.39 -13.15 1.50
CA VAL A 25 9.62 -12.47 1.08
C VAL A 25 10.82 -13.07 1.83
N PRO A 26 11.59 -14.00 1.22
CA PRO A 26 12.73 -14.61 1.89
C PRO A 26 13.91 -13.63 1.94
N LEU A 27 14.17 -13.05 3.11
CA LEU A 27 15.30 -12.16 3.37
C LEU A 27 16.25 -12.77 4.41
N ARG A 28 17.56 -12.72 4.14
CA ARG A 28 18.59 -13.34 4.99
C ARG A 28 19.13 -12.35 6.01
N LEU A 29 18.96 -12.64 7.30
CA LEU A 29 19.58 -11.89 8.40
C LEU A 29 20.91 -12.54 8.78
N ALA A 30 21.97 -11.72 8.95
CA ALA A 30 23.32 -12.20 9.27
C ALA A 30 23.48 -12.66 10.73
N SER A 31 22.64 -12.18 11.65
CA SER A 31 22.63 -12.55 13.07
C SER A 31 21.30 -12.13 13.69
N GLY A 32 20.43 -13.08 14.06
CA GLY A 32 19.09 -12.79 14.58
C GLY A 32 19.10 -12.33 16.04
N SER A 33 19.24 -11.02 16.27
CA SER A 33 18.87 -10.38 17.54
C SER A 33 17.55 -9.62 17.38
N VAL A 34 16.87 -9.32 18.49
CA VAL A 34 15.65 -8.51 18.49
C VAL A 34 15.88 -7.14 17.84
N GLU A 35 17.02 -6.51 18.15
CA GLU A 35 17.44 -5.23 17.53
C GLU A 35 17.66 -5.35 16.02
N SER A 36 18.23 -6.48 15.55
CA SER A 36 18.39 -6.72 14.11
C SER A 36 17.05 -6.90 13.40
N MET A 37 16.03 -7.42 14.10
CA MET A 37 14.68 -7.58 13.57
C MET A 37 13.96 -6.23 13.51
N ASP A 38 14.08 -5.39 14.53
CA ASP A 38 13.46 -4.06 14.55
C ASP A 38 14.07 -3.17 13.46
N ALA A 39 15.41 -3.17 13.31
CA ALA A 39 16.08 -2.47 12.22
C ALA A 39 15.63 -2.98 10.84
N PHE A 40 15.55 -4.31 10.69
CA PHE A 40 15.06 -4.93 9.46
C PHE A 40 13.62 -4.51 9.14
N MET A 41 12.73 -4.52 10.13
CA MET A 41 11.35 -4.08 9.97
C MET A 41 11.27 -2.59 9.62
N ALA A 42 12.10 -1.73 10.22
CA ALA A 42 12.16 -0.30 9.85
C ALA A 42 12.42 -0.10 8.35
N ASP A 43 13.34 -0.90 7.80
CA ASP A 43 13.79 -0.77 6.41
C ASP A 43 12.85 -1.47 5.41
N ASN A 44 12.18 -2.55 5.82
CA ASN A 44 11.45 -3.44 4.92
C ASN A 44 9.93 -3.48 5.15
N ALA A 45 9.42 -2.93 6.26
CA ALA A 45 8.01 -3.07 6.62
C ALA A 45 7.05 -2.60 5.54
N ALA A 46 7.41 -1.55 4.81
CA ALA A 46 6.57 -1.07 3.72
C ALA A 46 6.62 -1.96 2.48
N SER A 47 7.72 -2.69 2.24
CA SER A 47 7.76 -3.73 1.19
C SER A 47 6.95 -4.95 1.57
N VAL A 48 6.83 -5.24 2.87
CA VAL A 48 6.03 -6.35 3.39
C VAL A 48 4.54 -5.97 3.45
N ALA A 49 4.23 -4.73 3.85
CA ALA A 49 2.88 -4.26 4.09
C ALA A 49 2.16 -3.77 2.83
N LEU A 50 2.88 -3.24 1.84
CA LEU A 50 2.30 -2.71 0.62
C LEU A 50 2.35 -3.75 -0.50
N GLN A 51 1.18 -4.12 -1.02
CA GLN A 51 1.07 -4.98 -2.20
C GLN A 51 1.45 -4.20 -3.46
N ASN A 52 2.07 -4.88 -4.41
CA ASN A 52 2.51 -4.32 -5.70
C ASN A 52 3.45 -3.11 -5.55
N LEU A 53 4.29 -3.10 -4.51
CA LEU A 53 5.36 -2.11 -4.40
C LEU A 53 6.43 -2.42 -5.45
N GLU A 54 6.65 -1.49 -6.38
CA GLU A 54 7.71 -1.61 -7.38
C GLU A 54 9.06 -1.16 -6.81
N ARG A 55 9.09 0.00 -6.15
CA ARG A 55 10.30 0.53 -5.51
C ARG A 55 10.01 1.47 -4.35
N MET A 56 11.02 1.64 -3.51
CA MET A 56 10.98 2.53 -2.35
C MET A 56 12.22 3.41 -2.29
N GLU A 57 12.02 4.68 -1.96
CA GLU A 57 13.07 5.69 -1.88
C GLU A 57 12.87 6.54 -0.62
N ASP A 58 13.94 7.03 -0.01
CA ASP A 58 13.81 8.00 1.08
C ASP A 58 13.34 9.36 0.53
N LYS A 59 12.42 10.01 1.25
CA LYS A 59 11.92 11.33 0.85
C LYS A 59 13.02 12.38 1.05
N PRO A 60 13.45 13.09 -0.01
CA PRO A 60 14.46 14.15 0.11
C PRO A 60 13.99 15.24 1.07
N GLY A 61 14.86 15.60 2.02
CA GLY A 61 14.58 16.66 3.00
C GLY A 61 13.62 16.27 4.13
N ALA A 62 13.16 15.02 4.21
CA ALA A 62 12.31 14.56 5.32
C ALA A 62 12.74 13.16 5.83
N PRO A 63 13.69 13.11 6.79
CA PRO A 63 14.14 11.86 7.39
C PRO A 63 13.00 11.04 7.99
N GLY A 64 13.01 9.72 7.78
CA GLY A 64 11.98 8.80 8.27
C GLY A 64 10.70 8.74 7.42
N LEU A 65 10.60 9.57 6.37
CA LEU A 65 9.56 9.44 5.36
C LEU A 65 10.10 8.72 4.13
N LYS A 66 9.30 7.82 3.56
CA LYS A 66 9.65 7.09 2.34
C LYS A 66 8.62 7.33 1.25
N TYR A 67 9.09 7.46 0.02
CA TYR A 67 8.28 7.36 -1.18
C TYR A 67 8.17 5.90 -1.59
N CYS A 68 6.95 5.41 -1.69
CA CYS A 68 6.61 4.07 -2.16
C CYS A 68 5.92 4.20 -3.51
N TYR A 69 6.55 3.68 -4.55
CA TYR A 69 5.99 3.65 -5.90
C TYR A 69 5.38 2.27 -6.11
N LEU A 70 4.08 2.23 -6.37
CA LEU A 70 3.40 1.00 -6.75
C LEU A 70 3.64 0.70 -8.24
N GLU A 71 3.46 -0.56 -8.61
CA GLU A 71 3.51 -0.99 -10.00
C GLU A 71 2.54 -0.14 -10.85
N PRO A 72 2.95 0.29 -12.06
CA PRO A 72 2.09 1.14 -12.85
C PRO A 72 0.92 0.34 -13.38
N THR A 73 -0.26 0.94 -13.33
CA THR A 73 -1.51 0.35 -13.83
C THR A 73 -1.90 0.99 -15.15
N ASP A 74 -2.28 0.16 -16.12
CA ASP A 74 -2.77 0.63 -17.41
C ASP A 74 -4.29 0.85 -17.35
N ILE A 75 -4.73 2.07 -17.68
CA ILE A 75 -6.15 2.47 -17.74
C ILE A 75 -6.42 2.99 -19.14
N GLY A 76 -6.83 2.09 -20.04
CA GLY A 76 -7.03 2.43 -21.45
C GLY A 76 -5.71 2.81 -22.13
N PRO A 77 -5.61 3.98 -22.78
CA PRO A 77 -4.36 4.42 -23.41
C PRO A 77 -3.35 5.01 -22.42
N PHE A 78 -3.73 5.21 -21.15
CA PHE A 78 -2.90 5.87 -20.15
C PHE A 78 -2.25 4.85 -19.22
N ARG A 79 -1.00 5.11 -18.84
CA ARG A 79 -0.31 4.39 -17.78
C ARG A 79 -0.19 5.33 -16.58
N THR A 80 -0.65 4.89 -15.42
CA THR A 80 -0.55 5.67 -14.17
C THR A 80 0.29 4.91 -13.16
N GLN A 81 1.10 5.62 -12.40
CA GLN A 81 1.88 5.06 -11.31
C GLN A 81 1.51 5.79 -10.03
N MET A 82 1.07 5.03 -9.03
CA MET A 82 0.73 5.59 -7.73
C MET A 82 2.00 5.74 -6.88
N ARG A 83 2.20 6.93 -6.33
CA ARG A 83 3.24 7.22 -5.35
C ARG A 83 2.59 7.51 -4.00
N MET A 84 2.99 6.76 -2.98
CA MET A 84 2.58 7.00 -1.61
C MET A 84 3.74 7.59 -0.81
N THR A 85 3.45 8.57 0.03
CA THR A 85 4.39 9.00 1.08
C THR A 85 3.99 8.31 2.36
N ILE A 86 4.91 7.53 2.93
CA ILE A 86 4.68 6.77 4.14
C ILE A 86 5.65 7.17 5.25
N LYS A 87 5.26 6.88 6.48
CA LYS A 87 6.10 6.91 7.67
C LYS A 87 6.05 5.54 8.33
N VAL A 88 7.22 5.01 8.67
CA VAL A 88 7.32 3.73 9.38
C VAL A 88 7.65 4.05 10.83
N ASP A 89 6.77 3.66 11.73
CA ASP A 89 6.91 3.83 13.18
C ASP A 89 7.06 2.45 13.83
N LEU A 90 7.99 2.34 14.77
CA LEU A 90 8.24 1.12 15.56
C LEU A 90 7.86 1.41 17.03
N PRO A 91 6.56 1.33 17.38
CA PRO A 91 6.10 1.72 18.72
C PRO A 91 6.58 0.76 19.82
N GLU A 92 6.75 -0.52 19.49
CA GLU A 92 7.24 -1.57 20.37
C GLU A 92 8.03 -2.60 19.56
N SER A 93 8.95 -3.30 20.21
CA SER A 93 9.78 -4.29 19.54
C SER A 93 8.93 -5.42 18.95
N GLY A 94 9.20 -5.78 17.69
CA GLY A 94 8.41 -6.75 16.93
C GLY A 94 7.08 -6.22 16.40
N ARG A 95 6.76 -4.93 16.60
CA ARG A 95 5.60 -4.27 15.99
C ARG A 95 6.03 -3.11 15.10
N CYS A 96 5.41 -3.05 13.93
CA CYS A 96 5.61 -1.97 12.99
C CYS A 96 4.27 -1.35 12.60
N GLU A 97 4.22 -0.03 12.56
CA GLU A 97 3.09 0.75 12.07
C GLU A 97 3.51 1.50 10.80
N VAL A 98 2.83 1.24 9.70
CA VAL A 98 3.05 1.94 8.42
C VAL A 98 1.94 2.95 8.24
N ASN A 99 2.27 4.22 8.39
CA ASN A 99 1.35 5.34 8.28
C ASN A 99 1.43 5.92 6.86
N ILE A 100 0.34 5.84 6.09
CA ILE A 100 0.25 6.47 4.77
C ILE A 100 -0.16 7.92 4.98
N LEU A 101 0.76 8.85 4.69
CA LEU A 101 0.55 10.28 4.91
C LEU A 101 -0.04 10.97 3.68
N ASN A 102 0.32 10.50 2.49
CA ASN A 102 -0.16 11.06 1.24
C ASN A 102 -0.17 10.01 0.14
N MET A 103 -1.10 10.13 -0.80
CA MET A 103 -1.24 9.28 -1.98
C MET A 103 -1.42 10.17 -3.20
N GLU A 104 -0.55 10.02 -4.19
CA GLU A 104 -0.59 10.78 -5.42
C GLU A 104 -0.57 9.84 -6.63
N ASN A 105 -1.46 10.09 -7.58
CA ASN A 105 -1.43 9.40 -8.86
C ASN A 105 -0.57 10.20 -9.82
N GLY A 106 0.60 9.66 -10.18
CA GLY A 106 1.40 10.16 -11.29
C GLY A 106 0.87 9.63 -12.62
N ASN A 107 0.91 10.45 -13.65
CA ASN A 107 0.75 9.98 -15.03
C ASN A 107 2.13 9.60 -15.57
N VAL A 108 2.24 8.39 -16.08
CA VAL A 108 3.38 7.96 -16.89
C VAL A 108 2.89 8.06 -18.33
N ASP A 109 3.15 9.20 -18.98
CA ASP A 109 2.83 9.34 -20.39
C ASP A 109 3.57 8.23 -21.15
N ARG A 110 2.79 7.44 -21.89
CA ARG A 110 3.34 6.47 -22.81
C ARG A 110 3.86 7.28 -23.98
N SER A 111 5.14 7.66 -23.94
CA SER A 111 5.82 8.15 -25.14
C SER A 111 5.66 7.06 -26.20
N GLU A 112 4.89 7.39 -27.23
CA GLU A 112 4.48 6.50 -28.32
C GLU A 112 5.68 5.71 -28.84
N GLU A 113 5.58 4.38 -28.80
CA GLU A 113 6.50 3.45 -29.46
C GLU A 113 5.82 2.92 -30.73
#